data_AF-A0A5N7ACW0-F1
#
_entry.id   AF-A0A5N7ACW0-F1
#
_cell.length_a   1.000
_cell.length_b   1.000
_cell.length_c   1.000
_cell.angle_alpha   90.00
_cell.angle_beta   90.00
_cell.angle_gamma   90.00
#
_symmetry.space_group_name_H-M   'P 1'
#
loop_
_entity.id
_entity.type
_entity.pdbx_description
1 polymer ?
#
loop_
_entity_poly.entity_id
_entity_poly.type
_entity_poly.pdbx_seq_one_letter_code
_entity_poly.pdbx_strand_id
1 'polypeptide(L)'
;MIHHWHHFDAKKPCNQGSWQGTIQAIIMLQLRRNCEYCDKDLPPSSREVRICCCECTFCADCAETKLANVCPNCGGNFAPRPIRPSKEWRTSLCRAKQPPSDKRVHLKCSIEDAASPTAKVSKYSLSLSYQQIKRNSIVSFR
;
A
#
# COMPACT_ATOMS: atom_id res chain seq x y z
N MET A 1 -35.50 15.77 34.50
CA MET A 1 -35.11 14.92 33.36
C MET A 1 -33.63 15.14 33.11
N ILE A 2 -32.77 14.29 33.68
CA ILE A 2 -31.32 14.51 33.71
C ILE A 2 -30.71 13.83 32.48
N HIS A 3 -30.22 14.63 31.54
CA HIS A 3 -29.47 14.15 30.37
C HIS A 3 -28.17 13.50 30.85
N HIS A 4 -28.12 12.17 30.88
CA HIS A 4 -26.87 11.42 31.02
C HIS A 4 -26.07 11.56 29.72
N TRP A 5 -25.11 12.48 29.71
CA TRP A 5 -24.08 12.53 28.68
C TRP A 5 -23.00 11.49 29.03
N HIS A 6 -22.78 10.52 28.14
CA HIS A 6 -21.64 9.62 28.27
C HIS A 6 -20.34 10.42 28.08
N HIS A 7 -19.55 10.51 29.15
CA HIS A 7 -18.18 10.99 29.11
C HIS A 7 -17.38 10.18 28.07
N PHE A 8 -16.93 10.84 27.01
CA PHE A 8 -15.99 10.28 26.05
C PHE A 8 -14.59 10.30 26.67
N ASP A 9 -14.20 9.17 27.24
CA ASP A 9 -12.96 9.03 28.01
C ASP A 9 -11.76 8.89 27.07
N ALA A 10 -11.16 10.03 26.69
CA ALA A 10 -10.04 10.13 25.74
C ALA A 10 -8.74 9.44 26.18
N LYS A 11 -8.71 8.81 27.37
CA LYS A 11 -7.57 8.09 27.93
C LYS A 11 -7.65 6.58 27.79
N LYS A 12 -8.72 6.01 27.22
CA LYS A 12 -8.75 4.56 26.97
C LYS A 12 -7.85 4.23 25.78
N PRO A 13 -6.76 3.46 25.96
CA PRO A 13 -5.97 3.01 24.83
C PRO A 13 -6.85 2.14 23.93
N CYS A 14 -6.95 2.53 22.66
CA CYS A 14 -7.50 1.70 21.60
C CYS A 14 -6.73 0.36 21.62
N ASN A 15 -7.44 -0.71 21.99
CA ASN A 15 -6.97 -2.09 22.15
C ASN A 15 -6.39 -2.45 23.54
N GLN A 16 -7.27 -2.70 24.51
CA GLN A 16 -6.98 -3.52 25.70
C GLN A 16 -7.36 -5.00 25.49
N GLY A 17 -7.41 -5.47 24.24
CA GLY A 17 -7.47 -6.89 23.95
C GLY A 17 -6.12 -7.51 24.28
N SER A 18 -6.05 -8.24 25.40
CA SER A 18 -4.91 -9.06 25.76
C SER A 18 -4.77 -10.19 24.74
N TRP A 19 -4.00 -9.96 23.68
CA TRP A 19 -3.46 -11.03 22.83
C TRP A 19 -2.35 -11.74 23.62
N GLN A 20 -2.70 -12.35 24.75
CA GLN A 20 -1.84 -13.27 25.49
C GLN A 20 -1.86 -14.60 24.77
N GLY A 21 -1.09 -14.69 23.69
CA GLY A 21 -0.83 -15.89 22.92
C GLY A 21 0.51 -15.74 22.24
N THR A 22 1.49 -16.53 22.67
CA THR A 22 2.80 -16.83 22.06
C THR A 22 3.13 -16.10 20.76
N ILE A 23 4.06 -15.14 20.84
CA ILE A 23 4.99 -14.63 19.80
C ILE A 23 4.59 -15.02 18.36
N GLN A 24 3.46 -14.52 17.88
CA GLN A 24 3.26 -14.38 16.45
C GLN A 24 3.67 -12.94 16.14
N ALA A 25 4.82 -12.80 15.48
CA ALA A 25 5.23 -11.55 14.89
C ALA A 25 3.99 -10.97 14.19
N ILE A 26 3.51 -9.83 14.66
CA ILE A 26 2.47 -9.06 13.97
C ILE A 26 2.94 -9.00 12.51
N ILE A 27 2.19 -9.58 11.58
CA ILE A 27 2.54 -9.58 10.16
C ILE A 27 2.53 -8.12 9.73
N MET A 28 3.72 -7.51 9.69
CA MET A 28 3.91 -6.11 9.37
C MET A 28 4.50 -5.99 7.99
N LEU A 29 3.98 -5.04 7.23
CA LEU A 29 4.46 -4.70 5.90
C LEU A 29 6.00 -4.62 5.88
N GLN A 30 6.63 -5.47 5.08
CA GLN A 30 8.07 -5.46 4.92
C GLN A 30 8.46 -4.30 3.98
N LEU A 31 9.00 -3.22 4.55
CA LEU A 31 9.41 -2.06 3.76
C LEU A 31 10.62 -2.42 2.89
N ARG A 32 10.38 -2.73 1.61
CA ARG A 32 11.44 -2.96 0.61
C ARG A 32 12.19 -1.65 0.36
N ARG A 33 13.49 -1.79 0.12
CA ARG A 33 14.46 -0.68 0.05
C ARG A 33 14.79 -0.22 -1.36
N ASN A 34 14.29 -0.89 -2.39
CA ASN A 34 14.60 -0.61 -3.78
C ASN A 34 13.36 -0.72 -4.68
N CYS A 35 13.42 -0.08 -5.84
CA CYS A 35 12.45 -0.28 -6.91
C CYS A 35 12.70 -1.64 -7.58
N GLU A 36 11.68 -2.49 -7.66
CA GLU A 36 11.84 -3.81 -8.30
C GLU A 36 12.14 -3.74 -9.80
N TYR A 37 11.83 -2.62 -10.46
CA TYR A 37 12.07 -2.40 -11.90
C TYR A 37 13.45 -1.80 -12.19
N CYS A 38 13.80 -0.67 -11.59
CA CYS A 38 15.03 0.08 -11.90
C CYS A 38 16.11 0.03 -10.82
N ASP A 39 15.88 -0.73 -9.74
CA ASP A 39 16.77 -0.86 -8.57
C ASP A 39 17.15 0.43 -7.83
N LYS A 40 16.52 1.57 -8.16
CA LYS A 40 16.66 2.84 -7.42
C LYS A 40 16.39 2.63 -5.93
N ASP A 41 17.21 3.21 -5.06
CA ASP A 41 17.00 3.20 -3.62
C ASP A 41 15.71 3.94 -3.22
N LEU A 42 14.92 3.31 -2.36
CA LEU A 42 13.61 3.78 -1.88
C LEU A 42 13.61 3.85 -0.34
N PRO A 43 13.96 5.01 0.24
CA PRO A 43 14.00 5.20 1.68
C PRO A 43 12.65 4.88 2.35
N PRO A 44 12.63 4.36 3.59
CA PRO A 44 11.40 4.00 4.31
C PRO A 44 10.45 5.18 4.58
N SER A 45 10.96 6.41 4.53
CA SER A 45 10.18 7.65 4.67
C SER A 45 9.87 8.36 3.35
N SER A 46 10.25 7.77 2.20
CA SER A 46 10.00 8.39 0.90
C SER A 46 8.52 8.31 0.52
N ARG A 47 8.00 9.44 0.00
CA ARG A 47 6.64 9.57 -0.56
C ARG A 47 6.54 9.12 -2.02
N GLU A 48 7.67 8.90 -2.68
CA GLU A 48 7.74 8.45 -4.08
C GLU A 48 7.56 6.94 -4.22
N VAL A 49 7.34 6.22 -3.11
CA VAL A 49 7.26 4.76 -3.13
C VAL A 49 5.81 4.33 -3.36
N ARG A 50 5.65 3.46 -4.36
CA ARG A 50 4.39 2.84 -4.75
C ARG A 50 4.41 1.37 -4.35
N ILE A 51 3.29 0.87 -3.84
CA ILE A 51 3.13 -0.52 -3.40
C ILE A 51 1.83 -1.12 -3.95
N CYS A 52 1.83 -2.41 -4.28
CA CYS A 52 0.62 -3.16 -4.64
C CYS A 52 0.11 -4.07 -3.49
N CYS A 53 -1.03 -4.72 -3.68
CA CYS A 53 -1.62 -5.65 -2.70
C CYS A 53 -0.75 -6.85 -2.32
N CYS A 54 0.19 -7.25 -3.18
CA CYS A 54 1.16 -8.32 -2.94
C CYS A 54 2.51 -7.79 -2.40
N GLU A 55 2.54 -6.54 -1.95
CA GLU A 55 3.70 -5.86 -1.40
C GLU A 55 4.88 -5.67 -2.37
N CYS A 56 4.65 -5.75 -3.69
CA CYS A 56 5.65 -5.33 -4.67
C CYS A 56 5.84 -3.81 -4.63
N THR A 57 7.09 -3.36 -4.70
CA THR A 57 7.51 -1.99 -4.45
C THR A 57 8.19 -1.37 -5.68
N PHE A 58 7.72 -0.20 -6.08
CA PHE A 58 8.24 0.55 -7.24
C PHE A 58 8.37 2.04 -6.93
N CYS A 59 9.22 2.76 -7.65
CA CYS A 59 9.20 4.23 -7.61
C CYS A 59 7.99 4.77 -8.38
N ALA A 60 7.57 6.00 -8.05
CA ALA A 60 6.48 6.69 -8.73
C ALA A 60 6.71 6.77 -10.24
N ASP A 61 7.94 7.10 -10.67
CA ASP A 61 8.29 7.20 -12.09
C ASP A 61 8.07 5.89 -12.84
N CYS A 62 8.52 4.74 -12.30
CA CYS A 62 8.31 3.43 -12.92
C CYS A 62 6.84 3.05 -12.92
N ALA A 63 6.14 3.26 -11.80
CA ALA A 63 4.72 2.96 -11.69
C ALA A 63 3.89 3.72 -12.73
N GLU A 64 4.20 4.99 -12.97
CA GLU A 64 3.46 5.86 -13.89
C GLU A 64 3.92 5.68 -15.34
N THR A 65 5.22 5.79 -15.61
CA THR A 65 5.75 5.91 -16.98
C THR A 65 6.10 4.58 -17.63
N LYS A 66 6.41 3.54 -16.85
CA LYS A 66 6.85 2.23 -17.37
C LYS A 66 5.77 1.17 -17.24
N LEU A 67 4.92 1.28 -16.24
CA LEU A 67 3.99 0.23 -15.83
C LEU A 67 2.51 0.64 -15.94
N ALA A 68 2.21 1.89 -16.34
CA ALA A 68 0.86 2.40 -16.54
C ALA A 68 -0.09 2.14 -15.35
N ASN A 69 0.45 2.29 -14.14
CA ASN A 69 -0.19 2.02 -12.85
C ASN A 69 -0.69 0.57 -12.65
N VAL A 70 -0.05 -0.41 -13.31
CA VAL A 70 -0.33 -1.84 -13.17
C VAL A 70 0.92 -2.58 -12.74
N CYS A 71 0.83 -3.39 -11.68
CA CYS A 71 1.92 -4.22 -11.22
C CYS A 71 2.21 -5.35 -12.22
N PRO A 72 3.43 -5.50 -12.74
CA PRO A 72 3.76 -6.55 -13.70
C PRO A 72 3.79 -7.95 -13.05
N ASN A 73 3.96 -8.02 -11.73
CA ASN A 73 4.02 -9.27 -10.98
C ASN A 73 2.64 -9.83 -10.59
N CYS A 74 1.63 -8.96 -10.40
CA CYS A 74 0.30 -9.41 -9.91
C CYS A 74 -0.90 -8.83 -10.67
N GLY A 75 -0.71 -7.88 -11.59
CA GLY A 75 -1.79 -7.21 -12.32
C GLY A 75 -2.60 -6.20 -11.49
N GLY A 76 -2.32 -6.05 -10.19
CA GLY A 76 -3.00 -5.06 -9.33
C GLY A 76 -2.50 -3.63 -9.57
N ASN A 77 -3.27 -2.63 -9.13
CA ASN A 77 -2.87 -1.24 -9.18
C ASN A 77 -1.86 -0.87 -8.07
N PHE A 78 -1.26 0.31 -8.17
CA PHE A 78 -0.40 0.84 -7.11
C PHE A 78 -1.10 1.88 -6.23
N ALA A 79 -0.66 1.93 -4.96
CA ALA A 79 -0.98 2.98 -4.00
C ALA A 79 0.31 3.57 -3.39
N PRO A 80 0.28 4.79 -2.84
CA PRO A 80 1.40 5.29 -2.02
C PRO A 80 1.70 4.33 -0.87
N ARG A 81 2.97 3.95 -0.70
CA ARG A 81 3.37 3.09 0.41
C ARG A 81 3.22 3.84 1.75
N PRO A 82 2.51 3.29 2.73
CA PRO A 82 2.43 3.90 4.06
C PRO A 82 3.81 4.11 4.68
N ILE A 83 4.01 5.27 5.32
CA ILE A 83 5.26 5.61 6.00
C ILE A 83 5.25 5.00 7.41
N ARG A 84 6.29 4.23 7.74
CA ARG A 84 6.54 3.80 9.12
C ARG A 84 7.13 4.98 9.92
N PRO A 85 6.45 5.46 10.97
CA PRO A 85 6.93 6.60 11.76
C PRO A 85 8.31 6.33 12.39
N SER A 86 9.12 7.37 12.50
CA SER A 86 10.37 7.34 13.27
C SER A 86 10.11 7.33 14.77
N LYS A 87 9.12 8.10 15.22
CA LYS A 87 8.70 8.17 16.62
C LYS A 87 7.82 6.99 17.00
N GLU A 88 8.10 6.42 18.17
CA GLU A 88 7.33 5.34 18.78
C GLU A 88 6.08 5.89 19.47
N TRP A 89 5.01 6.06 18.70
CA TRP A 89 3.70 6.49 19.24
C TRP A 89 2.96 5.36 19.95
N ARG A 90 3.30 4.11 19.62
CA ARG A 90 2.84 2.89 20.28
C ARG A 90 4.06 2.00 20.51
N THR A 91 4.06 1.29 21.64
CA THR A 91 5.18 0.42 22.05
C THR A 91 5.58 -0.54 20.95
N SER A 92 6.87 -0.58 20.65
CA SER A 92 7.54 -1.37 19.62
C SER A 92 7.14 -1.07 18.17
N LEU A 93 6.29 -0.06 17.90
CA LEU A 93 5.80 0.30 16.57
C LEU A 93 6.49 1.56 16.02
N CYS A 94 7.78 1.45 15.71
CA CYS A 94 8.57 2.51 15.07
C CYS A 94 9.65 1.96 14.15
N ARG A 95 10.20 2.82 13.28
CA ARG A 95 11.26 2.43 12.32
C ARG A 95 12.52 1.86 12.98
N ALA A 96 12.86 2.28 14.20
CA ALA A 96 14.04 1.78 14.89
C ALA A 96 13.85 0.35 15.43
N LYS A 97 12.66 0.03 15.96
CA LYS A 97 12.32 -1.30 16.48
C LYS A 97 11.89 -2.27 15.38
N GLN A 98 11.39 -1.73 14.27
CA GLN A 98 10.95 -2.48 13.10
C GLN A 98 11.63 -1.88 11.87
N PRO A 99 12.87 -2.29 11.59
CA PRO A 99 13.63 -1.74 10.47
C PRO A 99 13.00 -2.13 9.12
N PRO A 100 13.29 -1.38 8.05
CA PRO A 100 13.03 -1.84 6.69
C PRO A 100 13.85 -3.10 6.37
N SER A 101 13.48 -3.79 5.30
CA SER A 101 14.24 -4.94 4.82
C SER A 101 15.62 -4.53 4.31
N ASP A 102 16.62 -5.35 4.59
CA ASP A 102 17.96 -5.28 4.02
C ASP A 102 18.02 -5.89 2.61
N LYS A 103 17.18 -6.91 2.35
CA LYS A 103 17.04 -7.59 1.06
C LYS A 103 16.54 -6.66 -0.04
N ARG A 104 17.26 -6.67 -1.17
CA ARG A 104 16.79 -6.13 -2.46
C ARG A 104 15.94 -7.17 -3.17
N VAL A 105 14.93 -6.68 -3.89
CA VAL A 105 14.02 -7.52 -4.68
C VAL A 105 13.93 -6.94 -6.08
N HIS A 106 13.82 -7.80 -7.09
CA HIS A 106 13.68 -7.42 -8.50
C HIS A 106 12.42 -8.02 -9.10
N LEU A 107 12.08 -7.61 -10.32
CA LEU A 107 10.98 -8.21 -11.08
C LEU A 107 11.07 -9.73 -11.10
N LYS A 108 9.92 -10.40 -10.96
CA LYS A 108 9.84 -11.85 -11.10
C LYS A 108 9.78 -12.29 -12.57
N CYS A 109 9.37 -11.38 -13.45
CA CYS A 109 9.32 -11.54 -14.90
C CYS A 109 10.38 -10.66 -15.57
N SER A 110 10.70 -10.94 -16.84
CA SER A 110 11.59 -10.08 -17.62
C SER A 110 10.96 -8.69 -17.84
N ILE A 111 11.78 -7.69 -18.16
CA ILE A 111 11.29 -6.34 -18.47
C ILE A 111 10.40 -6.35 -19.72
N GLU A 112 10.73 -7.21 -20.69
CA GLU A 112 9.95 -7.41 -21.92
C GLU A 112 8.58 -8.02 -21.60
N ASP A 113 8.55 -9.02 -20.72
CA ASP A 113 7.32 -9.68 -20.29
C ASP A 113 6.43 -8.78 -19.41
N ALA A 114 7.00 -7.76 -18.76
CA ALA A 114 6.25 -6.82 -17.93
C ALA A 114 5.31 -5.91 -18.75
N ALA A 115 5.58 -5.66 -20.03
CA ALA A 115 4.82 -4.73 -20.86
C ALA A 115 3.47 -5.30 -21.36
N SER A 116 3.40 -6.60 -21.62
CA SER A 116 2.22 -7.22 -22.23
C SER A 116 1.01 -7.33 -21.28
N PRO A 117 1.16 -7.76 -20.01
CA PRO A 117 0.06 -7.78 -19.05
C PRO A 117 -0.40 -6.37 -18.64
N THR A 118 0.54 -5.44 -18.46
CA THR A 118 0.26 -4.06 -18.01
C THR A 118 -0.62 -3.32 -19.01
N ALA A 119 -0.30 -3.42 -20.31
CA ALA A 119 -1.10 -2.81 -21.38
C ALA A 119 -2.52 -3.40 -21.49
N LYS A 120 -2.66 -4.73 -21.30
CA LYS A 120 -3.98 -5.39 -21.33
C LYS A 120 -4.85 -4.96 -20.15
N VAL A 121 -4.32 -5.05 -18.93
CA VAL A 121 -5.07 -4.73 -17.71
C VAL A 121 -5.43 -3.24 -17.64
N SER A 122 -4.53 -2.35 -18.06
CA SER A 122 -4.80 -0.90 -18.10
C SER A 122 -6.02 -0.58 -18.97
N LYS A 123 -6.15 -1.23 -20.14
CA LYS A 123 -7.32 -1.08 -21.02
C LYS A 123 -8.62 -1.54 -20.36
N TYR A 124 -8.60 -2.66 -19.63
CA TYR A 124 -9.77 -3.15 -18.88
C TYR A 124 -10.15 -2.24 -17.71
N SER A 125 -9.18 -1.68 -16.99
CA SER A 125 -9.45 -0.77 -15.88
C SER A 125 -10.13 0.52 -16.37
N LEU A 126 -9.67 1.08 -17.49
CA LEU A 126 -10.29 2.25 -18.12
C LEU A 126 -11.73 1.98 -18.58
N SER A 127 -11.99 0.81 -19.17
CA SER A 127 -13.35 0.45 -19.60
C SER A 127 -14.31 0.30 -18.42
N LEU A 128 -13.88 -0.34 -17.32
CA LEU A 128 -14.69 -0.47 -16.10
C LEU A 128 -15.00 0.89 -15.46
N SER A 129 -14.01 1.79 -15.39
CA SER A 129 -14.22 3.14 -14.87
C SER A 129 -15.23 3.93 -15.70
N TYR A 130 -15.15 3.86 -17.03
CA TYR A 130 -16.11 4.48 -17.93
C TYR A 130 -17.54 3.94 -17.77
N GLN A 131 -17.68 2.61 -17.64
CA GLN A 131 -18.98 1.99 -17.41
C GLN A 131 -19.57 2.37 -16.03
N GLN A 132 -18.74 2.49 -15.00
CA GLN A 132 -19.17 2.96 -13.68
C GLN A 132 -19.62 4.43 -13.70
N ILE A 133 -18.87 5.29 -14.38
CA ILE A 133 -19.24 6.70 -14.58
C ILE A 133 -20.58 6.79 -15.34
N LYS A 134 -20.75 6.03 -16.42
CA LYS A 134 -22.01 5.96 -17.16
C LYS A 134 -23.18 5.53 -16.27
N ARG A 135 -23.02 4.45 -15.50
CA ARG A 135 -24.06 4.02 -14.55
C ARG A 135 -24.40 5.10 -13.54
N ASN A 136 -23.42 5.72 -12.89
CA ASN A 136 -23.67 6.77 -11.90
C ASN A 136 -24.30 8.02 -12.53
N SER A 137 -23.94 8.37 -13.76
CA SER A 137 -24.54 9.50 -14.49
C SER A 137 -26.01 9.24 -14.85
N ILE A 138 -26.41 8.00 -15.10
CA ILE A 138 -27.82 7.64 -15.39
C ILE A 138 -28.69 7.67 -14.13
N VAL A 139 -28.13 7.33 -12.96
CA VAL A 139 -28.87 7.31 -11.68
C VAL A 139 -29.11 8.73 -11.12
N SER A 140 -28.31 9.72 -11.51
CA SER A 140 -28.41 11.12 -11.03
C SER A 140 -29.49 11.97 -11.73
N PHE A 141 -30.18 11.45 -12.76
CA PHE A 141 -31.26 12.14 -13.48
C PHE A 141 -32.66 11.56 -13.21
N ARG A 142 -32.83 10.85 -12.09
CA ARG A 142 -34.13 10.37 -11.60
C ARG A 142 -34.44 10.91 -10.22
#